data_AF-F6CTJ4-F1
#
_entry.id   AF-F6CTJ4-F1
#
_cell.length_a   1.000
_cell.length_b   1.000
_cell.length_c   1.000
_cell.angle_alpha   90.00
_cell.angle_beta   90.00
_cell.angle_gamma   90.00
#
_symmetry.space_group_name_H-M   'P 1'
#
loop_
_entity.id
_entity.type
_entity.pdbx_description
1 polymer ?
#
loop_
_entity_poly.entity_id
_entity_poly.type
_entity_poly.pdbx_seq_one_letter_code
_entity_poly.pdbx_strand_id
1 'polypeptide(L)'
;MEHSDMRRMMQEALELKTGEVFEIIYHGGSSPGSRRTIMPLKVDKYTVYAKCFASDSEKTFRFDNMELAKNSNAPLWQQFDQQKTNTSPKKKARIFDSINDPMSKKSIFFMALFFGLIAGYFFGYIGFIIVFCLFVYVGLDNNRKLKKKSVASQTQAQTTVFAPTSTSGKTISIDSQSTGSTDTNNLSSKTNFTSVPTPTTKTEARQMVKELETEEDVRNFVLSCEEAQDNLYDNHDLTEKQLDKLSDLLSDAMDLAEFKTLAWQFLPDVSPQTSLEELNIAYKMFSNSEYKSLPKKFKQDKSWLELTIGDEPDLPDEFLANLIDFREIVESKISDDQMITAIDNYLSEHPIFMEEYFGELNEDASLTHGQEWFASKLSQLGLPAAWELYAEGYTTIEKCLEIDPNEFIKRRGIGPKKKQQLIEFQEKHR
;
A
#
# COMPACT_ATOMS: atom_id res chain seq x y z
N MET A 1 -0.14 14.50 -13.00
CA MET A 1 0.63 13.27 -12.69
C MET A 1 2.04 13.72 -12.39
N GLU A 2 2.58 13.37 -11.23
CA GLU A 2 3.94 13.75 -10.87
C GLU A 2 4.96 12.93 -11.68
N HIS A 3 6.17 13.45 -11.89
CA HIS A 3 7.22 12.75 -12.63
C HIS A 3 7.61 11.40 -12.00
N SER A 4 7.41 11.27 -10.68
CA SER A 4 7.58 10.04 -9.89
C SER A 4 6.66 8.92 -10.36
N ASP A 5 5.39 9.21 -10.62
CA ASP A 5 4.39 8.23 -11.09
C ASP A 5 4.75 7.69 -12.47
N MET A 6 5.09 8.59 -13.41
CA MET A 6 5.46 8.20 -14.76
C MET A 6 6.72 7.33 -14.79
N ARG A 7 7.71 7.66 -13.95
CA ARG A 7 8.91 6.85 -13.78
C ARG A 7 8.57 5.46 -13.26
N ARG A 8 7.70 5.37 -12.25
CA ARG A 8 7.25 4.07 -11.69
C ARG A 8 6.57 3.23 -12.77
N MET A 9 5.66 3.79 -13.55
CA MET A 9 4.97 3.08 -14.64
C MET A 9 5.95 2.54 -15.70
N MET A 10 6.89 3.35 -16.17
CA MET A 10 7.86 2.91 -17.20
C MET A 10 8.88 1.90 -16.64
N GLN A 11 9.25 2.01 -15.37
CA GLN A 11 10.12 1.04 -14.69
C GLN A 11 9.43 -0.33 -14.60
N GLU A 12 8.15 -0.32 -14.22
CA GLU A 12 7.35 -1.52 -14.11
C GLU A 12 7.12 -2.22 -15.46
N ALA A 13 6.83 -1.46 -16.51
CA ALA A 13 6.73 -1.99 -17.87
C ALA A 13 8.02 -2.72 -18.33
N LEU A 14 9.19 -2.24 -17.88
CA LEU A 14 10.48 -2.88 -18.14
C LEU A 14 10.69 -4.17 -17.33
N GLU A 15 10.41 -4.13 -16.04
CA GLU A 15 10.58 -5.26 -15.13
C GLU A 15 9.70 -6.44 -15.55
N LEU A 16 8.47 -6.14 -15.95
CA LEU A 16 7.50 -7.10 -16.44
C LEU A 16 7.69 -7.46 -17.92
N LYS A 17 8.68 -6.86 -18.61
CA LYS A 17 8.98 -7.07 -20.04
C LYS A 17 7.72 -6.99 -20.93
N THR A 18 6.79 -6.08 -20.61
CA THR A 18 5.47 -6.03 -21.26
C THR A 18 5.55 -5.58 -22.71
N GLY A 19 6.57 -4.78 -23.04
CA GLY A 19 6.68 -4.10 -24.33
C GLY A 19 5.69 -2.93 -24.47
N GLU A 20 5.17 -2.42 -23.35
CA GLU A 20 4.20 -1.32 -23.33
C GLU A 20 4.78 -0.03 -23.93
N VAL A 21 3.92 0.71 -24.63
CA VAL A 21 4.30 1.89 -25.40
C VAL A 21 3.59 3.10 -24.82
N PHE A 22 4.33 4.18 -24.61
CA PHE A 22 3.85 5.41 -23.99
C PHE A 22 3.82 6.53 -25.03
N GLU A 23 2.71 7.27 -25.08
CA GLU A 23 2.65 8.53 -25.84
C GLU A 23 2.99 9.69 -24.90
N ILE A 24 4.11 10.35 -25.18
CA ILE A 24 4.60 11.48 -24.38
C ILE A 24 4.61 12.76 -25.21
N ILE A 25 4.47 13.90 -24.54
CA ILE A 25 4.82 15.22 -25.08
C ILE A 25 6.19 15.57 -24.50
N TYR A 26 7.21 15.71 -25.36
CA TYR A 26 8.57 15.98 -24.94
C TYR A 26 8.91 17.46 -25.08
N HIS A 27 9.25 18.10 -23.96
CA HIS A 27 9.57 19.53 -23.85
C HIS A 27 11.07 19.85 -23.99
N GLY A 28 11.92 18.83 -24.17
CA GLY A 28 13.37 19.01 -24.36
C GLY A 28 13.85 18.97 -25.82
N GLY A 29 15.09 19.43 -26.04
CA GLY A 29 15.80 19.28 -27.31
C GLY A 29 15.39 20.26 -28.42
N SER A 30 15.61 19.88 -29.68
CA SER A 30 15.39 20.74 -30.87
C SER A 30 13.93 20.82 -31.33
N SER A 31 13.02 20.06 -30.72
CA SER A 31 11.58 20.07 -31.05
C SER A 31 10.73 19.94 -29.78
N PRO A 32 10.75 20.96 -28.90
CA PRO A 32 9.96 20.96 -27.68
C PRO A 32 8.46 20.95 -27.99
N GLY A 33 7.65 20.27 -27.16
CA GLY A 33 6.21 20.09 -27.35
C GLY A 33 5.84 19.01 -28.37
N SER A 34 6.81 18.28 -28.92
CA SER A 34 6.52 17.20 -29.88
C SER A 34 5.90 15.98 -29.20
N ARG A 35 4.80 15.47 -29.75
CA ARG A 35 4.23 14.17 -29.37
C ARG A 35 5.10 13.05 -29.91
N ARG A 36 5.39 12.06 -29.06
CA ARG A 36 6.25 10.92 -29.38
C ARG A 36 5.69 9.65 -28.76
N THR A 37 5.60 8.63 -29.59
CA THR A 37 5.34 7.25 -29.17
C THR A 37 6.68 6.61 -28.84
N ILE A 38 6.87 6.15 -27.60
CA ILE A 38 8.12 5.58 -27.11
C ILE A 38 7.90 4.23 -26.41
N MET A 39 8.80 3.27 -26.60
CA MET A 39 8.84 2.03 -25.83
C MET A 39 10.07 2.06 -24.92
N PRO A 40 9.92 2.10 -23.58
CA PRO A 40 11.05 2.12 -22.67
C PRO A 40 11.90 0.86 -22.86
N LEU A 41 13.21 1.05 -22.85
CA LEU A 41 14.23 -0.01 -22.91
C LEU A 41 15.05 -0.09 -21.62
N LYS A 42 15.26 1.06 -20.97
CA LYS A 42 15.93 1.18 -19.68
C LYS A 42 15.48 2.45 -18.98
N VAL A 43 15.23 2.39 -17.68
CA VAL A 43 15.00 3.56 -16.84
C VAL A 43 16.20 3.76 -15.92
N ASP A 44 16.70 4.99 -15.88
CA ASP A 44 17.75 5.48 -14.99
C ASP A 44 17.19 6.70 -14.24
N LYS A 45 17.73 7.01 -13.05
CA LYS A 45 17.20 7.93 -12.02
C LYS A 45 16.29 9.06 -12.53
N TYR A 46 16.72 9.80 -13.55
CA TYR A 46 15.95 10.90 -14.17
C TYR A 46 15.76 10.78 -15.69
N THR A 47 16.18 9.67 -16.30
CA THR A 47 16.19 9.49 -17.75
C THR A 47 15.64 8.12 -18.14
N VAL A 48 14.76 8.07 -19.14
CA VAL A 48 14.38 6.83 -19.80
C VAL A 48 15.07 6.74 -21.16
N TYR A 49 15.72 5.61 -21.40
CA TYR A 49 16.21 5.19 -22.71
C TYR A 49 15.05 4.44 -23.36
N ALA A 50 14.59 4.92 -24.51
CA ALA A 50 13.42 4.35 -25.16
C ALA A 50 13.61 4.28 -26.68
N LYS A 51 12.98 3.28 -27.30
CA LYS A 51 12.85 3.24 -28.74
C LYS A 51 11.77 4.24 -29.17
N CYS A 52 12.16 5.26 -29.94
CA CYS A 52 11.22 6.25 -30.45
C CYS A 52 10.74 5.83 -31.84
N PHE A 53 9.44 5.53 -31.97
CA PHE A 53 8.87 5.03 -33.22
C PHE A 53 8.88 6.06 -34.35
N ALA A 54 8.72 7.36 -34.03
CA ALA A 54 8.74 8.42 -35.03
C ALA A 54 10.10 8.57 -35.75
N SER A 55 11.20 8.15 -35.12
CA SER A 55 12.54 8.25 -35.70
C SER A 55 13.23 6.89 -35.86
N ASP A 56 12.51 5.79 -35.61
CA ASP A 56 13.00 4.41 -35.54
C ASP A 56 14.42 4.28 -34.94
N SER A 57 14.64 4.94 -33.80
CA SER A 57 15.95 5.01 -33.15
C SER A 57 15.81 5.09 -31.64
N GLU A 58 16.82 4.56 -30.95
CA GLU A 58 16.93 4.67 -29.49
C GLU A 58 17.28 6.12 -29.11
N LYS A 59 16.50 6.67 -28.18
CA LYS A 59 16.65 8.04 -27.69
C LYS A 59 16.56 8.07 -26.17
N THR A 60 17.14 9.12 -25.61
CA THR A 60 17.06 9.41 -24.18
C THR A 60 16.09 10.54 -23.93
N PHE A 61 15.24 10.36 -22.93
CA PHE A 61 14.23 11.34 -22.53
C PHE A 61 14.35 11.57 -21.03
N ARG A 62 14.42 12.83 -20.60
CA ARG A 62 14.42 13.17 -19.17
C ARG A 62 12.99 13.30 -18.66
N PHE A 63 12.69 12.70 -17.51
CA PHE A 63 11.34 12.73 -16.92
C PHE A 63 10.86 14.16 -16.65
N ASP A 64 11.76 15.03 -16.18
CA ASP A 64 11.47 16.45 -15.92
C ASP A 64 11.07 17.24 -17.19
N ASN A 65 11.39 16.70 -18.37
CA ASN A 65 11.12 17.33 -19.66
C ASN A 65 10.04 16.58 -20.46
N MET A 66 9.22 15.74 -19.82
CA MET A 66 8.14 15.04 -20.51
C MET A 66 6.86 14.99 -19.68
N GLU A 67 5.73 14.94 -20.39
CA GLU A 67 4.41 14.68 -19.82
C GLU A 67 3.70 13.58 -20.63
N LEU A 68 2.82 12.80 -20.01
CA LEU A 68 1.99 11.83 -20.73
C LEU A 68 0.89 12.56 -21.52
N ALA A 69 0.67 12.16 -22.77
CA ALA A 69 -0.39 12.73 -23.59
C ALA A 69 -1.76 12.33 -23.02
N LYS A 70 -2.60 13.30 -22.65
CA LYS A 70 -3.88 13.10 -21.93
C LYS A 70 -4.98 12.34 -22.71
N ASN A 71 -4.79 12.06 -24.00
CA ASN A 71 -5.77 11.42 -24.88
C ASN A 71 -5.12 10.27 -25.68
N SER A 72 -4.44 9.33 -25.02
CA SER A 72 -3.69 8.27 -25.71
C SER A 72 -4.64 7.23 -26.33
N ASN A 73 -5.07 7.47 -27.56
CA ASN A 73 -5.38 6.39 -28.49
C ASN A 73 -4.05 5.79 -28.95
N ALA A 74 -3.34 5.11 -28.05
CA ALA A 74 -2.07 4.48 -28.38
C ALA A 74 -2.32 3.57 -29.61
N PRO A 75 -1.53 3.69 -30.69
CA PRO A 75 -1.77 2.90 -31.89
C PRO A 75 -1.71 1.41 -31.55
N LEU A 76 -2.69 0.63 -32.04
CA LEU A 76 -2.66 -0.83 -31.94
C LEU A 76 -1.31 -1.34 -32.44
N TRP A 77 -0.69 -2.20 -31.64
CA TRP A 77 0.65 -2.73 -31.89
C TRP A 77 0.75 -3.37 -33.29
N GLN A 78 1.77 -2.98 -34.07
CA GLN A 78 2.15 -3.65 -35.31
C GLN A 78 3.47 -4.40 -35.10
N GLN A 79 3.52 -5.67 -35.52
CA GLN A 79 4.71 -6.51 -35.45
C GLN A 79 5.90 -5.86 -36.17
N PHE A 80 7.06 -5.88 -35.51
CA PHE A 80 8.31 -5.28 -35.97
C PHE A 80 8.79 -5.81 -37.35
N ASP A 81 8.30 -6.96 -37.78
CA ASP A 81 8.72 -7.60 -39.03
C ASP A 81 8.10 -6.96 -40.29
N GLN A 82 7.08 -6.11 -40.16
CA GLN A 82 6.40 -5.50 -41.31
C GLN A 82 7.06 -4.21 -41.85
N GLN A 83 8.08 -3.65 -41.18
CA GLN A 83 8.69 -2.36 -41.59
C GLN A 83 10.04 -2.46 -42.34
N LYS A 84 10.56 -3.66 -42.62
CA LYS A 84 11.83 -3.82 -43.35
C LYS A 84 11.65 -4.13 -44.83
N THR A 85 11.27 -3.12 -45.60
CA THR A 85 11.70 -3.03 -47.01
C THR A 85 12.08 -1.59 -47.32
N ASN A 86 13.31 -1.41 -47.81
CA ASN A 86 13.92 -0.15 -48.28
C ASN A 86 14.75 0.64 -47.26
N THR A 87 15.86 0.07 -46.80
CA THR A 87 17.08 0.86 -46.55
C THR A 87 18.31 -0.04 -46.55
N SER A 88 19.33 0.37 -47.31
CA SER A 88 20.58 -0.36 -47.53
C SER A 88 21.47 -0.37 -46.27
N PRO A 89 22.22 -1.45 -46.01
CA PRO A 89 22.90 -1.63 -44.73
C PRO A 89 24.23 -0.86 -44.67
N LYS A 90 24.36 0.06 -43.71
CA LYS A 90 25.66 0.52 -43.21
C LYS A 90 26.04 -0.30 -41.98
N LYS A 91 27.15 -1.04 -42.07
CA LYS A 91 27.79 -1.74 -40.94
C LYS A 91 28.22 -0.72 -39.88
N LYS A 92 27.70 -0.84 -38.66
CA LYS A 92 28.32 -0.34 -37.43
C LYS A 92 28.23 -1.38 -36.32
N ALA A 93 29.33 -1.50 -35.58
CA ALA A 93 29.63 -2.54 -34.61
C ALA A 93 28.72 -2.49 -33.36
N ARG A 94 28.29 -3.66 -32.89
CA ARG A 94 27.58 -3.89 -31.62
C ARG A 94 28.59 -3.90 -30.46
N ILE A 95 28.24 -3.26 -29.34
CA ILE A 95 29.11 -3.04 -28.16
C ILE A 95 28.68 -3.85 -26.92
N PHE A 96 27.59 -4.63 -26.94
CA PHE A 96 27.06 -5.27 -25.72
C PHE A 96 26.85 -6.79 -25.78
N ASP A 97 27.84 -7.53 -26.27
CA ASP A 97 27.93 -9.00 -26.06
C ASP A 97 28.95 -9.40 -24.95
N SER A 98 29.53 -8.45 -24.20
CA SER A 98 30.71 -8.71 -23.35
C SER A 98 30.42 -9.05 -21.86
N ILE A 99 29.56 -10.03 -21.56
CA ILE A 99 29.47 -10.59 -20.20
C ILE A 99 30.18 -11.95 -20.08
N ASN A 100 30.50 -12.60 -21.21
CA ASN A 100 31.25 -13.86 -21.23
C ASN A 100 32.75 -13.69 -21.54
N ASP A 101 33.24 -12.45 -21.57
CA ASP A 101 34.65 -12.19 -21.89
C ASP A 101 35.56 -12.40 -20.68
N PRO A 102 36.75 -12.98 -20.88
CA PRO A 102 37.72 -13.18 -19.83
C PRO A 102 38.10 -11.85 -19.16
N MET A 103 37.70 -11.70 -17.90
CA MET A 103 37.96 -10.50 -17.10
C MET A 103 39.46 -10.17 -17.08
N SER A 104 39.84 -8.90 -17.22
CA SER A 104 41.27 -8.54 -17.27
C SER A 104 41.97 -8.84 -15.93
N LYS A 105 43.25 -9.21 -15.96
CA LYS A 105 44.03 -9.47 -14.72
C LYS A 105 43.98 -8.30 -13.74
N LYS A 106 43.90 -7.06 -14.23
CA LYS A 106 43.77 -5.86 -13.41
C LYS A 106 42.42 -5.82 -12.68
N SER A 107 41.34 -6.14 -13.38
CA SER A 107 39.99 -6.17 -12.80
C SER A 107 39.84 -7.25 -11.72
N ILE A 108 40.43 -8.45 -11.95
CA ILE A 108 40.48 -9.51 -10.93
C ILE A 108 41.22 -9.06 -9.67
N PHE A 109 42.35 -8.37 -9.84
CA PHE A 109 43.14 -7.86 -8.72
C PHE A 109 42.37 -6.79 -7.90
N PHE A 110 41.70 -5.84 -8.56
CA PHE A 110 40.92 -4.81 -7.87
C PHE A 110 39.73 -5.39 -7.11
N MET A 111 39.02 -6.36 -7.69
CA MET A 111 37.93 -7.05 -6.99
C MET A 111 38.44 -7.84 -5.77
N ALA A 112 39.57 -8.55 -5.90
CA ALA A 112 40.18 -9.25 -4.78
C ALA A 112 40.62 -8.28 -3.67
N LEU A 113 41.18 -7.11 -4.02
CA LEU A 113 41.57 -6.08 -3.07
C LEU A 113 40.36 -5.54 -2.28
N PHE A 114 39.24 -5.29 -2.96
CA PHE A 114 38.02 -4.78 -2.36
C PHE A 114 37.44 -5.76 -1.32
N PHE A 115 37.27 -7.04 -1.69
CA PHE A 115 36.78 -8.06 -0.75
C PHE A 115 37.79 -8.39 0.35
N GLY A 116 39.09 -8.31 0.04
CA GLY A 116 40.14 -8.40 1.04
C GLY A 116 40.01 -7.33 2.13
N LEU A 117 39.80 -6.06 1.75
CA LEU A 117 39.64 -4.95 2.71
C LEU A 117 38.42 -5.14 3.62
N ILE A 118 37.30 -5.64 3.08
CA ILE A 118 36.10 -5.96 3.87
C ILE A 118 36.43 -7.07 4.89
N ALA A 119 37.08 -8.15 4.45
CA ALA A 119 37.47 -9.23 5.36
C ALA A 119 38.50 -8.76 6.41
N GLY A 120 39.41 -7.85 6.02
CA GLY A 120 40.36 -7.23 6.92
C GLY A 120 39.72 -6.41 8.03
N TYR A 121 38.58 -5.77 7.74
CA TYR A 121 37.81 -5.02 8.74
C TYR A 121 37.22 -5.95 9.81
N PHE A 122 36.69 -7.11 9.42
CA PHE A 122 36.01 -8.04 10.35
C PHE A 122 36.96 -9.03 11.04
N PHE A 123 38.01 -9.48 10.36
CA PHE A 123 38.88 -10.60 10.81
C PHE A 123 40.36 -10.19 10.95
N GLY A 124 40.65 -8.90 10.88
CA GLY A 124 42.00 -8.36 10.97
C GLY A 124 42.89 -8.74 9.80
N TYR A 125 44.20 -8.50 9.96
CA TYR A 125 45.20 -8.68 8.90
C TYR A 125 45.25 -10.12 8.34
N ILE A 126 45.05 -11.13 9.19
CA ILE A 126 45.05 -12.54 8.78
C ILE A 126 43.85 -12.80 7.84
N GLY A 127 42.67 -12.26 8.15
CA GLY A 127 41.48 -12.38 7.29
C GLY A 127 41.66 -11.72 5.93
N PHE A 128 42.31 -10.56 5.88
CA PHE A 128 42.66 -9.89 4.62
C PHE A 128 43.50 -10.80 3.72
N ILE A 129 44.59 -11.39 4.25
CA ILE A 129 45.49 -12.24 3.45
C ILE A 129 44.76 -13.47 2.90
N ILE A 130 43.96 -14.15 3.74
CA ILE A 130 43.27 -15.39 3.34
C ILE A 130 42.26 -15.11 2.23
N VAL A 131 41.40 -14.10 2.40
CA VAL A 131 40.34 -13.78 1.42
C VAL A 131 40.93 -13.22 0.13
N PHE A 132 41.94 -12.35 0.23
CA PHE A 132 42.61 -11.78 -0.94
C PHE A 132 43.26 -12.87 -1.80
N CYS A 133 44.05 -13.77 -1.20
CA CYS A 133 44.69 -14.87 -1.91
C CYS A 133 43.68 -15.82 -2.58
N LEU A 134 42.57 -16.12 -1.89
CA LEU A 134 41.51 -16.99 -2.41
C LEU A 134 40.83 -16.38 -3.64
N PHE A 135 40.48 -15.09 -3.60
CA PHE A 135 39.85 -14.41 -4.74
C PHE A 135 40.78 -14.27 -5.95
N VAL A 136 42.07 -13.99 -5.73
CA VAL A 136 43.06 -13.97 -6.82
C VAL A 136 43.18 -15.34 -7.47
N TYR A 137 43.23 -16.41 -6.65
CA TYR A 137 43.31 -17.78 -7.14
C TYR A 137 42.08 -18.17 -7.98
N VAL A 138 40.87 -17.96 -7.44
CA VAL A 138 39.61 -18.28 -8.13
C VAL A 138 39.44 -17.47 -9.41
N GLY A 139 39.75 -16.17 -9.38
CA GLY A 139 39.66 -15.30 -10.55
C GLY A 139 40.60 -15.74 -11.68
N LEU A 140 41.83 -16.17 -11.35
CA LEU A 140 42.78 -16.68 -12.33
C LEU A 140 42.38 -18.05 -12.91
N ASP A 141 41.84 -18.96 -12.08
CA ASP A 141 41.38 -20.27 -12.54
C ASP A 141 40.18 -20.15 -13.48
N ASN A 142 39.20 -19.30 -13.13
CA ASN A 142 38.02 -19.11 -13.96
C ASN A 142 38.37 -18.49 -15.33
N ASN A 143 39.32 -17.56 -15.34
CA ASN A 143 39.84 -16.96 -16.58
C ASN A 143 40.58 -17.99 -17.47
N ARG A 144 41.32 -18.93 -16.87
CA ARG A 144 41.92 -20.06 -17.61
C ARG A 144 40.87 -20.97 -18.23
N LYS A 145 39.76 -21.24 -17.53
CA LYS A 145 38.65 -22.06 -18.03
C LYS A 145 37.90 -21.40 -19.19
N LEU A 146 37.63 -20.09 -19.10
CA LEU A 146 37.00 -19.32 -20.17
C LEU A 146 37.84 -19.29 -21.46
N LYS A 147 39.16 -19.13 -21.33
CA LYS A 147 40.08 -19.20 -22.49
C LYS A 147 40.13 -20.58 -23.16
N LYS A 148 39.86 -21.66 -22.43
CA LYS A 148 39.76 -23.01 -23.02
C LYS A 148 38.44 -23.21 -23.78
N LYS A 149 37.33 -22.64 -23.28
CA LYS A 149 36.01 -22.73 -23.93
C LYS A 149 35.89 -21.88 -25.20
N SER A 150 36.54 -20.71 -25.24
CA SER A 150 36.49 -19.85 -26.43
C SER A 150 37.21 -20.44 -27.64
N VAL A 151 38.23 -21.28 -27.44
CA VAL A 151 38.94 -21.98 -28.52
C VAL A 151 38.12 -23.14 -29.10
N ALA A 152 37.15 -23.69 -28.36
CA ALA A 152 36.32 -24.82 -28.80
C ALA A 152 35.05 -24.41 -29.57
N SER A 153 34.59 -23.16 -29.46
CA SER A 153 33.28 -22.72 -29.98
C SER A 153 33.34 -22.08 -31.38
N GLN A 154 34.51 -22.00 -32.01
CA GLN A 154 34.68 -21.29 -33.29
C GLN A 154 34.56 -22.19 -34.54
N THR A 155 34.11 -23.45 -34.41
CA THR A 155 34.14 -24.45 -35.50
C THR A 155 32.75 -24.83 -36.07
N GLN A 156 31.63 -24.31 -35.57
CA GLN A 156 30.30 -24.67 -36.09
C GLN A 156 29.34 -23.47 -36.17
N ALA A 157 29.14 -22.90 -37.37
CA ALA A 157 27.88 -22.23 -37.76
C ALA A 157 27.91 -21.82 -39.25
N GLN A 158 27.34 -22.64 -40.13
CA GLN A 158 26.94 -22.23 -41.49
C GLN A 158 25.79 -23.14 -41.97
N THR A 159 24.52 -22.72 -41.86
CA THR A 159 23.43 -23.22 -42.74
C THR A 159 22.14 -22.36 -42.71
N THR A 160 21.76 -21.94 -43.94
CA THR A 160 20.49 -21.60 -44.61
C THR A 160 19.16 -21.37 -43.86
N VAL A 161 18.49 -20.27 -44.26
CA VAL A 161 17.08 -19.91 -44.01
C VAL A 161 16.23 -20.21 -45.26
N PHE A 162 15.06 -20.83 -45.08
CA PHE A 162 13.96 -20.89 -46.06
C PHE A 162 12.70 -20.29 -45.40
N ALA A 163 11.92 -19.52 -46.17
CA ALA A 163 10.62 -19.00 -45.77
C ALA A 163 9.59 -19.24 -46.89
N PRO A 164 8.33 -19.58 -46.58
CA PRO A 164 7.21 -19.36 -47.49
C PRO A 164 6.32 -18.19 -47.02
N THR A 165 5.84 -17.44 -48.00
CA THR A 165 4.87 -16.33 -47.93
C THR A 165 3.42 -16.82 -48.01
N SER A 166 2.48 -16.11 -47.35
CA SER A 166 1.02 -16.02 -47.61
C SER A 166 0.29 -15.50 -46.34
N THR A 167 -0.86 -14.79 -46.29
CA THR A 167 -1.68 -13.91 -47.15
C THR A 167 -2.76 -13.30 -46.22
N SER A 168 -3.11 -12.02 -46.43
CA SER A 168 -4.37 -11.31 -46.05
C SER A 168 -4.99 -11.46 -44.65
N GLY A 169 -5.06 -10.34 -43.93
CA GLY A 169 -5.88 -10.17 -42.72
C GLY A 169 -7.37 -10.04 -43.00
N LYS A 170 -8.18 -10.59 -42.07
CA LYS A 170 -9.59 -10.27 -41.87
C LYS A 170 -9.92 -10.51 -40.39
N THR A 171 -10.28 -9.44 -39.69
CA THR A 171 -10.84 -9.50 -38.33
C THR A 171 -12.20 -10.20 -38.37
N ILE A 172 -12.35 -11.26 -37.58
CA ILE A 172 -13.61 -11.97 -37.39
C ILE A 172 -14.20 -11.50 -36.06
N SER A 173 -15.33 -10.80 -36.13
CA SER A 173 -16.28 -10.69 -35.02
C SER A 173 -17.10 -11.97 -35.00
N ILE A 174 -17.07 -12.70 -33.89
CA ILE A 174 -17.83 -13.95 -33.71
C ILE A 174 -19.21 -13.58 -33.15
N ASP A 175 -20.21 -13.51 -34.03
CA ASP A 175 -21.62 -13.60 -33.64
C ASP A 175 -22.00 -15.08 -33.52
N SER A 176 -22.30 -15.54 -32.31
CA SER A 176 -22.75 -16.90 -32.04
C SER A 176 -24.27 -16.97 -32.19
N GLN A 177 -24.76 -17.33 -33.39
CA GLN A 177 -26.13 -17.83 -33.56
C GLN A 177 -26.14 -19.35 -33.38
N SER A 178 -26.72 -19.80 -32.27
CA SER A 178 -27.10 -21.20 -32.04
C SER A 178 -28.60 -21.36 -32.29
N THR A 179 -28.96 -22.22 -33.25
CA THR A 179 -30.32 -22.70 -33.49
C THR A 179 -30.42 -24.16 -33.07
N GLY A 180 -31.32 -24.48 -32.13
CA GLY A 180 -31.75 -25.84 -31.83
C GLY A 180 -32.57 -25.96 -30.55
N SER A 181 -33.88 -26.17 -30.70
CA SER A 181 -34.88 -26.50 -29.67
C SER A 181 -34.60 -27.87 -29.00
N THR A 182 -35.11 -28.28 -27.83
CA THR A 182 -36.44 -28.10 -27.20
C THR A 182 -36.37 -28.57 -25.73
N ASP A 183 -37.17 -27.94 -24.86
CA ASP A 183 -37.73 -28.40 -23.58
C ASP A 183 -36.83 -28.94 -22.45
N THR A 184 -36.66 -28.11 -21.41
CA THR A 184 -37.11 -28.45 -20.04
C THR A 184 -37.17 -27.19 -19.19
N ASN A 185 -38.30 -26.99 -18.52
CA ASN A 185 -38.56 -25.89 -17.60
C ASN A 185 -37.51 -25.85 -16.48
N ASN A 186 -36.59 -24.90 -16.55
CA ASN A 186 -35.90 -24.41 -15.37
C ASN A 186 -36.08 -22.90 -15.32
N LEU A 187 -36.67 -22.46 -14.21
CA LEU A 187 -36.90 -21.08 -13.83
C LEU A 187 -35.53 -20.44 -13.51
N SER A 188 -34.67 -20.31 -14.53
CA SER A 188 -33.46 -19.51 -14.47
C SER A 188 -33.89 -18.06 -14.64
N SER A 189 -33.96 -17.33 -13.54
CA SER A 189 -33.96 -15.88 -13.58
C SER A 189 -32.66 -15.44 -14.25
N LYS A 190 -32.71 -15.21 -15.57
CA LYS A 190 -31.69 -14.48 -16.32
C LYS A 190 -31.61 -13.07 -15.75
N THR A 191 -30.81 -12.89 -14.71
CA THR A 191 -30.22 -11.60 -14.41
C THR A 191 -29.39 -11.23 -15.63
N ASN A 192 -29.75 -10.11 -16.27
CA ASN A 192 -28.96 -9.55 -17.36
C ASN A 192 -27.62 -9.07 -16.76
N PHE A 193 -26.64 -9.97 -16.65
CA PHE A 193 -25.27 -9.60 -16.33
C PHE A 193 -24.77 -8.73 -17.48
N THR A 194 -24.49 -7.47 -17.16
CA THR A 194 -23.81 -6.59 -18.11
C THR A 194 -22.41 -7.16 -18.23
N SER A 195 -22.03 -7.69 -19.39
CA SER A 195 -20.72 -8.34 -19.55
C SER A 195 -19.61 -7.36 -19.20
N VAL A 196 -18.86 -7.64 -18.15
CA VAL A 196 -17.72 -6.82 -17.75
C VAL A 196 -16.62 -7.04 -18.79
N PRO A 197 -16.02 -5.98 -19.35
CA PRO A 197 -14.93 -6.14 -20.31
C PRO A 197 -13.70 -6.76 -19.63
N THR A 198 -13.14 -7.80 -20.25
CA THR A 198 -11.92 -8.45 -19.79
C THR A 198 -10.68 -7.60 -20.13
N PRO A 199 -9.73 -7.39 -19.19
CA PRO A 199 -8.54 -6.59 -19.47
C PRO A 199 -7.60 -7.29 -20.46
N THR A 200 -7.04 -6.51 -21.39
CA THR A 200 -6.05 -6.97 -22.37
C THR A 200 -4.62 -6.52 -22.04
N THR A 201 -4.47 -5.61 -21.08
CA THR A 201 -3.19 -5.10 -20.58
C THR A 201 -3.21 -4.90 -19.07
N LYS A 202 -2.04 -4.90 -18.42
CA LYS A 202 -1.93 -4.67 -16.96
C LYS A 202 -2.43 -3.28 -16.54
N THR A 203 -2.19 -2.27 -17.38
CA THR A 203 -2.66 -0.90 -17.13
C THR A 203 -4.18 -0.80 -17.21
N GLU A 204 -4.79 -1.48 -18.18
CA GLU A 204 -6.25 -1.61 -18.29
C GLU A 204 -6.84 -2.35 -17.09
N ALA A 205 -6.26 -3.49 -16.69
CA ALA A 205 -6.68 -4.23 -15.50
C ALA A 205 -6.71 -3.34 -14.24
N ARG A 206 -5.66 -2.56 -14.01
CA ARG A 206 -5.61 -1.62 -12.87
C ARG A 206 -6.65 -0.52 -12.94
N GLN A 207 -6.93 -0.02 -14.13
CA GLN A 207 -7.95 1.02 -14.32
C GLN A 207 -9.35 0.45 -14.05
N MET A 208 -9.65 -0.74 -14.58
CA MET A 208 -10.89 -1.45 -14.30
C MET A 208 -11.04 -1.75 -12.81
N VAL A 209 -10.02 -2.33 -12.18
CA VAL A 209 -10.02 -2.60 -10.73
C VAL A 209 -10.24 -1.32 -9.94
N LYS A 210 -9.66 -0.19 -10.34
CA LYS A 210 -9.84 1.10 -9.65
C LYS A 210 -11.28 1.61 -9.68
N GLU A 211 -12.07 1.24 -10.69
CA GLU A 211 -13.46 1.65 -10.86
C GLU A 211 -14.46 0.80 -10.06
N LEU A 212 -14.05 -0.34 -9.50
CA LEU A 212 -14.92 -1.21 -8.68
C LEU A 212 -15.26 -0.55 -7.33
N GLU A 213 -16.53 -0.33 -6.99
CA GLU A 213 -16.88 0.37 -5.73
C GLU A 213 -17.49 -0.56 -4.69
N THR A 214 -18.13 -1.64 -5.12
CA THR A 214 -18.86 -2.56 -4.27
C THR A 214 -18.28 -3.97 -4.30
N GLU A 215 -18.64 -4.77 -3.30
CA GLU A 215 -18.30 -6.19 -3.23
C GLU A 215 -18.83 -6.95 -4.46
N GLU A 216 -20.06 -6.63 -4.87
CA GLU A 216 -20.70 -7.22 -6.05
C GLU A 216 -19.94 -6.87 -7.34
N ASP A 217 -19.40 -5.65 -7.46
CA ASP A 217 -18.56 -5.28 -8.61
C ASP A 217 -17.29 -6.13 -8.66
N VAL A 218 -16.65 -6.35 -7.52
CA VAL A 218 -15.46 -7.21 -7.41
C VAL A 218 -15.79 -8.66 -7.77
N ARG A 219 -16.87 -9.23 -7.21
CA ARG A 219 -17.31 -10.60 -7.54
C ARG A 219 -17.57 -10.77 -9.04
N ASN A 220 -18.30 -9.84 -9.64
CA ASN A 220 -18.60 -9.89 -11.07
C ASN A 220 -17.36 -9.72 -11.94
N PHE A 221 -16.41 -8.87 -11.53
CA PHE A 221 -15.14 -8.71 -12.22
C PHE A 221 -14.28 -9.99 -12.14
N VAL A 222 -14.17 -10.60 -10.96
CA VAL A 222 -13.42 -11.86 -10.77
C VAL A 222 -14.05 -12.99 -11.58
N LEU A 223 -15.37 -13.19 -11.50
CA LEU A 223 -16.09 -14.18 -12.30
C LEU A 223 -15.87 -13.96 -13.81
N SER A 224 -15.88 -12.71 -14.28
CA SER A 224 -15.61 -12.41 -15.68
C SER A 224 -14.18 -12.73 -16.10
N CYS A 225 -13.20 -12.56 -15.21
CA CYS A 225 -11.82 -12.96 -15.45
C CYS A 225 -11.66 -14.49 -15.47
N GLU A 226 -12.33 -15.21 -14.56
CA GLU A 226 -12.36 -16.68 -14.55
C GLU A 226 -12.97 -17.24 -15.83
N GLU A 227 -14.14 -16.74 -16.25
CA GLU A 227 -14.77 -17.14 -17.52
C GLU A 227 -13.87 -16.83 -18.72
N ALA A 228 -13.17 -15.70 -18.73
CA ALA A 228 -12.23 -15.37 -19.78
C ALA A 228 -11.01 -16.31 -19.78
N GLN A 229 -10.54 -16.71 -18.60
CA GLN A 229 -9.44 -17.64 -18.43
C GLN A 229 -9.82 -19.04 -18.93
N ASP A 230 -11.01 -19.53 -18.62
CA ASP A 230 -11.53 -20.80 -19.14
C ASP A 230 -11.63 -20.78 -20.67
N ASN A 231 -12.18 -19.70 -21.24
CA ASN A 231 -12.29 -19.54 -22.69
C ASN A 231 -10.92 -19.41 -23.41
N LEU A 232 -9.86 -18.96 -22.71
CA LEU A 232 -8.52 -18.88 -23.28
C LEU A 232 -7.94 -20.26 -23.61
N TYR A 233 -8.21 -21.27 -22.78
CA TYR A 233 -7.70 -22.63 -22.99
C TYR A 233 -8.35 -23.34 -24.18
N ASP A 234 -9.57 -22.95 -24.54
CA ASP A 234 -10.28 -23.46 -25.71
C ASP A 234 -9.82 -22.81 -27.03
N ASN A 235 -9.01 -21.75 -26.96
CA ASN A 235 -8.55 -21.02 -28.14
C ASN A 235 -7.26 -21.60 -28.73
N HIS A 236 -7.39 -22.45 -29.75
CA HIS A 236 -6.27 -23.09 -30.43
C HIS A 236 -5.42 -22.17 -31.33
N ASP A 237 -5.82 -20.91 -31.55
CA ASP A 237 -5.11 -19.98 -32.45
C ASP A 237 -3.96 -19.23 -31.75
N LEU A 238 -3.86 -19.31 -30.42
CA LEU A 238 -2.82 -18.64 -29.64
C LEU A 238 -1.57 -19.49 -29.48
N THR A 239 -0.40 -18.85 -29.52
CA THR A 239 0.85 -19.52 -29.11
C THR A 239 0.87 -19.73 -27.60
N GLU A 240 1.53 -20.80 -27.13
CA GLU A 240 1.71 -21.10 -25.70
C GLU A 240 2.17 -19.87 -24.89
N LYS A 241 3.16 -19.13 -25.41
CA LYS A 241 3.65 -17.91 -24.77
C LYS A 241 2.62 -16.77 -24.67
N GLN A 242 1.71 -16.66 -25.64
CA GLN A 242 0.62 -15.68 -25.58
C GLN A 242 -0.44 -16.10 -24.57
N LEU A 243 -0.74 -17.39 -24.52
CA LEU A 243 -1.66 -17.98 -23.55
C LEU A 243 -1.15 -17.73 -22.12
N ASP A 244 0.11 -18.08 -21.83
CA ASP A 244 0.74 -17.83 -20.53
C ASP A 244 0.65 -16.36 -20.13
N LYS A 245 1.01 -15.45 -21.05
CA LYS A 245 0.97 -14.01 -20.78
C LYS A 245 -0.44 -13.50 -20.46
N LEU A 246 -1.45 -13.99 -21.15
CA LEU A 246 -2.85 -13.60 -20.92
C LEU A 246 -3.37 -14.21 -19.62
N SER A 247 -3.05 -15.47 -19.34
CA SER A 247 -3.37 -16.13 -18.07
C SER A 247 -2.75 -15.38 -16.88
N ASP A 248 -1.46 -15.04 -16.96
CA ASP A 248 -0.78 -14.25 -15.93
C ASP A 248 -1.45 -12.88 -15.73
N LEU A 249 -1.88 -12.24 -16.83
CA LEU A 249 -2.58 -10.95 -16.76
C LEU A 249 -3.92 -11.06 -16.05
N LEU A 250 -4.72 -12.08 -16.34
CA LEU A 250 -6.03 -12.28 -15.71
C LEU A 250 -5.87 -12.63 -14.23
N SER A 251 -4.91 -13.50 -13.90
CA SER A 251 -4.57 -13.82 -12.52
C SER A 251 -4.17 -12.57 -11.74
N ASP A 252 -3.24 -11.75 -12.27
CA ASP A 252 -2.85 -10.49 -11.66
C ASP A 252 -4.05 -9.54 -11.47
N ALA A 253 -4.98 -9.52 -12.42
CA ALA A 253 -6.16 -8.67 -12.35
C ALA A 253 -7.14 -9.11 -11.24
N MET A 254 -7.35 -10.42 -11.09
CA MET A 254 -8.15 -11.00 -10.01
C MET A 254 -7.52 -10.70 -8.65
N ASP A 255 -6.22 -10.95 -8.48
CA ASP A 255 -5.50 -10.62 -7.24
C ASP A 255 -5.67 -9.14 -6.87
N LEU A 256 -5.49 -8.23 -7.84
CA LEU A 256 -5.66 -6.79 -7.61
C LEU A 256 -7.10 -6.42 -7.20
N ALA A 257 -8.10 -7.13 -7.75
CA ALA A 257 -9.50 -6.91 -7.43
C ALA A 257 -9.83 -7.42 -6.02
N GLU A 258 -9.36 -8.62 -5.68
CA GLU A 258 -9.58 -9.25 -4.38
C GLU A 258 -8.91 -8.47 -3.25
N PHE A 259 -7.69 -7.95 -3.45
CA PHE A 259 -7.01 -7.13 -2.45
C PHE A 259 -7.42 -5.65 -2.47
N LYS A 260 -8.44 -5.28 -3.22
CA LYS A 260 -8.91 -3.89 -3.24
C LYS A 260 -9.64 -3.56 -1.94
N THR A 261 -9.19 -2.51 -1.26
CA THR A 261 -9.92 -1.93 -0.13
C THR A 261 -11.26 -1.37 -0.61
N LEU A 262 -12.37 -1.94 -0.14
CA LEU A 262 -13.73 -1.52 -0.45
C LEU A 262 -14.32 -0.65 0.65
N ALA A 263 -14.02 -1.00 1.89
CA ALA A 263 -14.50 -0.31 3.07
C ALA A 263 -13.39 -0.10 4.11
N TRP A 264 -13.68 0.78 5.06
CA TRP A 264 -12.83 1.12 6.18
C TRP A 264 -13.63 0.96 7.46
N GLN A 265 -13.07 0.32 8.47
CA GLN A 265 -13.66 0.23 9.80
C GLN A 265 -12.80 0.96 10.82
N PHE A 266 -13.43 1.75 11.69
CA PHE A 266 -12.72 2.48 12.74
C PHE A 266 -12.64 1.64 14.02
N LEU A 267 -11.42 1.32 14.48
CA LEU A 267 -11.13 0.48 15.64
C LEU A 267 -10.31 1.27 16.67
N PRO A 268 -10.92 2.22 17.40
CA PRO A 268 -10.23 2.99 18.42
C PRO A 268 -9.86 2.09 19.63
N ASP A 269 -8.93 2.56 20.45
CA ASP A 269 -8.73 2.01 21.80
C ASP A 269 -9.93 2.44 22.67
N VAL A 270 -10.83 1.49 22.92
CA VAL A 270 -12.13 1.74 23.57
C VAL A 270 -11.95 1.68 25.09
N SER A 271 -12.16 2.82 25.76
CA SER A 271 -11.97 2.98 27.20
C SER A 271 -12.95 4.02 27.77
N PRO A 272 -13.13 4.11 29.10
CA PRO A 272 -13.94 5.15 29.73
C PRO A 272 -13.43 6.59 29.48
N GLN A 273 -12.18 6.73 29.01
CA GLN A 273 -11.56 8.00 28.67
C GLN A 273 -11.75 8.38 27.19
N THR A 274 -12.10 7.43 26.33
CA THR A 274 -12.36 7.65 24.90
C THR A 274 -13.55 8.61 24.73
N SER A 275 -13.46 9.54 23.77
CA SER A 275 -14.48 10.58 23.63
C SER A 275 -15.80 10.01 23.09
N LEU A 276 -16.92 10.63 23.45
CA LEU A 276 -18.25 10.21 22.96
C LEU A 276 -18.32 10.23 21.43
N GLU A 277 -17.66 11.19 20.78
CA GLU A 277 -17.64 11.28 19.32
C GLU A 277 -16.88 10.10 18.67
N GLU A 278 -15.77 9.68 19.27
CA GLU A 278 -15.00 8.51 18.82
C GLU A 278 -15.77 7.21 19.05
N LEU A 279 -16.36 7.02 20.24
CA LEU A 279 -17.18 5.83 20.53
C LEU A 279 -18.37 5.71 19.59
N ASN A 280 -19.00 6.83 19.23
CA ASN A 280 -20.13 6.85 18.30
C ASN A 280 -19.76 6.41 16.88
N ILE A 281 -18.49 6.42 16.50
CA ILE A 281 -18.04 5.91 15.20
C ILE A 281 -17.22 4.62 15.31
N ALA A 282 -16.93 4.15 16.53
CA ALA A 282 -16.21 2.91 16.78
C ALA A 282 -16.95 1.73 16.13
N TYR A 283 -16.18 0.85 15.49
CA TYR A 283 -16.62 -0.33 14.74
C TYR A 283 -17.56 -0.05 13.56
N LYS A 284 -17.90 1.21 13.25
CA LYS A 284 -18.68 1.53 12.06
C LYS A 284 -17.85 1.34 10.80
N MET A 285 -18.50 0.78 9.78
CA MET A 285 -17.94 0.66 8.45
C MET A 285 -18.25 1.92 7.63
N PHE A 286 -17.29 2.31 6.81
CA PHE A 286 -17.36 3.44 5.92
C PHE A 286 -16.91 3.02 4.53
N SER A 287 -17.66 3.40 3.51
CA SER A 287 -17.19 3.32 2.13
C SER A 287 -15.94 4.18 1.92
N ASN A 288 -15.16 3.90 0.87
CA ASN A 288 -14.02 4.74 0.48
C ASN A 288 -14.37 6.24 0.33
N SER A 289 -15.56 6.56 -0.16
CA SER A 289 -16.04 7.94 -0.28
C SER A 289 -16.37 8.57 1.07
N GLU A 290 -17.04 7.83 1.95
CA GLU A 290 -17.39 8.32 3.29
C GLU A 290 -16.13 8.52 4.13
N TYR A 291 -15.20 7.56 4.13
CA TYR A 291 -13.90 7.69 4.78
C TYR A 291 -13.16 8.95 4.32
N LYS A 292 -13.09 9.21 3.01
CA LYS A 292 -12.49 10.44 2.45
C LYS A 292 -13.22 11.72 2.84
N SER A 293 -14.49 11.64 3.24
CA SER A 293 -15.26 12.80 3.72
C SER A 293 -15.10 13.08 5.22
N LEU A 294 -14.62 12.11 6.01
CA LEU A 294 -14.49 12.24 7.46
C LEU A 294 -13.62 13.43 7.90
N PRO A 295 -13.88 14.02 9.08
CA PRO A 295 -13.01 15.03 9.67
C PRO A 295 -11.54 14.58 9.73
N LYS A 296 -10.61 15.52 9.52
CA LYS A 296 -9.16 15.22 9.47
C LYS A 296 -8.62 14.54 10.73
N LYS A 297 -9.20 14.83 11.90
CA LYS A 297 -8.78 14.24 13.18
C LYS A 297 -8.87 12.71 13.18
N PHE A 298 -9.90 12.16 12.56
CA PHE A 298 -10.08 10.70 12.47
C PHE A 298 -9.13 10.07 11.47
N LYS A 299 -8.78 10.76 10.38
CA LYS A 299 -7.90 10.20 9.33
C LYS A 299 -6.42 10.12 9.71
N GLN A 300 -5.99 10.88 10.72
CA GLN A 300 -4.59 10.86 11.18
C GLN A 300 -4.32 9.72 12.15
N ASP A 301 -5.37 9.07 12.61
CA ASP A 301 -5.29 7.97 13.56
C ASP A 301 -4.86 6.66 12.87
N LYS A 302 -4.21 5.78 13.62
CA LYS A 302 -3.80 4.43 13.19
C LYS A 302 -4.89 3.38 13.41
N SER A 303 -6.00 3.77 14.01
CA SER A 303 -7.15 2.93 14.34
C SER A 303 -8.08 2.63 13.16
N TRP A 304 -7.54 2.40 11.95
CA TRP A 304 -8.36 2.09 10.77
C TRP A 304 -7.99 0.73 10.20
N LEU A 305 -9.00 -0.12 10.06
CA LEU A 305 -8.91 -1.41 9.37
C LEU A 305 -9.41 -1.25 7.93
N GLU A 306 -8.54 -1.62 6.98
CA GLU A 306 -8.89 -1.74 5.58
C GLU A 306 -9.61 -3.08 5.36
N LEU A 307 -10.79 -3.03 4.73
CA LEU A 307 -11.60 -4.21 4.45
C LEU A 307 -11.70 -4.44 2.95
N THR A 308 -11.27 -5.63 2.53
CA THR A 308 -11.41 -6.17 1.17
C THR A 308 -12.66 -7.05 1.06
N ILE A 309 -12.87 -7.69 -0.09
CA ILE A 309 -14.03 -8.57 -0.32
C ILE A 309 -14.07 -9.81 0.61
N GLY A 310 -12.91 -10.30 1.04
CA GLY A 310 -12.79 -11.51 1.86
C GLY A 310 -12.74 -11.24 3.36
N ASP A 311 -12.66 -9.98 3.77
CA ASP A 311 -12.47 -9.61 5.16
C ASP A 311 -13.82 -9.51 5.89
N GLU A 312 -13.92 -10.15 7.05
CA GLU A 312 -15.03 -9.94 7.96
C GLU A 312 -14.73 -8.71 8.84
N PRO A 313 -15.68 -7.77 9.01
CA PRO A 313 -15.47 -6.63 9.90
C PRO A 313 -15.35 -7.11 11.35
N ASP A 314 -14.52 -6.44 12.13
CA ASP A 314 -14.39 -6.72 13.56
C ASP A 314 -15.71 -6.43 14.27
N LEU A 315 -16.07 -7.30 15.22
CA LEU A 315 -17.27 -7.14 16.01
C LEU A 315 -17.07 -6.03 17.05
N PRO A 316 -18.12 -5.23 17.33
CA PRO A 316 -18.08 -4.28 18.43
C PRO A 316 -17.68 -4.92 19.75
N ASP A 317 -16.91 -4.18 20.54
CA ASP A 317 -16.61 -4.55 21.93
C ASP A 317 -17.92 -4.78 22.71
N GLU A 318 -17.93 -5.80 23.57
CA GLU A 318 -19.10 -6.21 24.36
C GLU A 318 -19.70 -5.04 25.15
N PHE A 319 -18.84 -4.12 25.64
CA PHE A 319 -19.25 -2.99 26.46
C PHE A 319 -19.31 -1.66 25.70
N LEU A 320 -19.24 -1.66 24.37
CA LEU A 320 -19.25 -0.42 23.58
C LEU A 320 -20.51 0.41 23.86
N ALA A 321 -21.67 -0.22 23.94
CA ALA A 321 -22.93 0.48 24.25
C ALA A 321 -22.87 1.11 25.65
N ASN A 322 -22.36 0.39 26.65
CA ASN A 322 -22.24 0.90 28.01
C ASN A 322 -21.25 2.07 28.12
N LEU A 323 -20.18 2.05 27.33
CA LEU A 323 -19.23 3.15 27.25
C LEU A 323 -19.83 4.38 26.59
N ILE A 324 -20.65 4.22 25.56
CA ILE A 324 -21.40 5.33 24.94
C ILE A 324 -22.31 5.98 25.98
N ASP A 325 -23.16 5.20 26.64
CA ASP A 325 -24.09 5.71 27.66
C ASP A 325 -23.35 6.39 28.83
N PHE A 326 -22.26 5.78 29.30
CA PHE A 326 -21.41 6.38 30.33
C PHE A 326 -20.81 7.73 29.87
N ARG A 327 -20.31 7.80 28.63
CA ARG A 327 -19.76 9.04 28.08
C ARG A 327 -20.82 10.10 27.84
N GLU A 328 -22.05 9.73 27.51
CA GLU A 328 -23.17 10.68 27.46
C GLU A 328 -23.42 11.34 28.82
N ILE A 329 -23.32 10.58 29.92
CA ILE A 329 -23.40 11.13 31.28
C ILE A 329 -22.23 12.08 31.55
N VAL A 330 -20.99 11.63 31.30
CA VAL A 330 -19.75 12.39 31.60
C VAL A 330 -19.64 13.68 30.78
N GLU A 331 -20.11 13.67 29.53
CA GLU A 331 -20.07 14.84 28.63
C GLU A 331 -21.35 15.68 28.69
N SER A 332 -22.31 15.31 29.55
CA SER A 332 -23.54 16.09 29.75
C SER A 332 -23.26 17.42 30.46
N LYS A 333 -24.17 18.38 30.26
CA LYS A 333 -24.08 19.73 30.86
C LYS A 333 -24.82 19.83 32.19
N ILE A 334 -24.57 18.89 33.10
CA ILE A 334 -25.13 18.87 34.47
C ILE A 334 -24.08 19.33 35.49
N SER A 335 -24.50 19.64 36.72
CA SER A 335 -23.55 20.01 37.78
C SER A 335 -22.70 18.82 38.22
N ASP A 336 -21.56 19.08 38.84
CA ASP A 336 -20.66 18.01 39.32
C ASP A 336 -21.35 17.07 40.31
N ASP A 337 -22.14 17.58 41.26
CA ASP A 337 -22.93 16.77 42.20
C ASP A 337 -23.96 15.88 41.49
N GLN A 338 -24.62 16.41 40.46
CA GLN A 338 -25.56 15.65 39.64
C GLN A 338 -24.84 14.57 38.82
N MET A 339 -23.64 14.87 38.32
CA MET A 339 -22.83 13.95 37.54
C MET A 339 -22.31 12.80 38.38
N ILE A 340 -21.81 13.07 39.59
CA ILE A 340 -21.40 12.05 40.56
C ILE A 340 -22.57 11.08 40.82
N THR A 341 -23.74 11.62 41.10
CA THR A 341 -24.95 10.82 41.36
C THR A 341 -25.38 10.01 40.13
N ALA A 342 -25.31 10.60 38.93
CA ALA A 342 -25.68 9.92 37.69
C ALA A 342 -24.73 8.76 37.37
N ILE A 343 -23.42 8.95 37.57
CA ILE A 343 -22.41 7.91 37.39
C ILE A 343 -22.64 6.77 38.39
N ASP A 344 -22.82 7.08 39.68
CA ASP A 344 -23.04 6.06 40.71
C ASP A 344 -24.31 5.23 40.42
N ASN A 345 -25.41 5.90 40.05
CA ASN A 345 -26.64 5.21 39.67
C ASN A 345 -26.42 4.31 38.45
N TYR A 346 -25.79 4.82 37.40
CA TYR A 346 -25.54 4.08 36.17
C TYR A 346 -24.68 2.83 36.42
N LEU A 347 -23.58 2.96 37.15
CA LEU A 347 -22.69 1.83 37.45
C LEU A 347 -23.37 0.80 38.37
N SER A 348 -24.26 1.23 39.28
CA SER A 348 -25.03 0.31 40.12
C SER A 348 -26.05 -0.53 39.33
N GLU A 349 -26.56 0.01 38.22
CA GLU A 349 -27.47 -0.69 37.30
C GLU A 349 -26.72 -1.64 36.35
N HIS A 350 -25.40 -1.47 36.19
CA HIS A 350 -24.55 -2.20 35.24
C HIS A 350 -23.33 -2.84 35.93
N PRO A 351 -23.52 -3.81 36.84
CA PRO A 351 -22.45 -4.34 37.70
C PRO A 351 -21.31 -5.00 36.93
N ILE A 352 -21.58 -5.70 35.82
CA ILE A 352 -20.54 -6.36 35.02
C ILE A 352 -19.64 -5.32 34.34
N PHE A 353 -20.25 -4.27 33.77
CA PHE A 353 -19.51 -3.15 33.16
C PHE A 353 -18.68 -2.39 34.21
N MET A 354 -19.25 -2.19 35.40
CA MET A 354 -18.55 -1.58 36.53
C MET A 354 -17.33 -2.41 36.94
N GLU A 355 -17.48 -3.72 37.11
CA GLU A 355 -16.38 -4.62 37.50
C GLU A 355 -15.24 -4.59 36.47
N GLU A 356 -15.56 -4.67 35.18
CA GLU A 356 -14.55 -4.73 34.10
C GLU A 356 -13.71 -3.43 34.01
N TYR A 357 -14.35 -2.26 34.05
CA TYR A 357 -13.66 -0.98 33.76
C TYR A 357 -13.28 -0.16 34.99
N PHE A 358 -13.97 -0.37 36.12
CA PHE A 358 -13.78 0.41 37.34
C PHE A 358 -13.31 -0.44 38.51
N GLY A 359 -13.47 -1.77 38.42
CA GLY A 359 -13.16 -2.71 39.49
C GLY A 359 -14.18 -2.66 40.62
N GLU A 360 -14.25 -3.73 41.43
CA GLU A 360 -15.07 -3.70 42.64
C GLU A 360 -14.51 -2.69 43.65
N LEU A 361 -15.37 -1.84 44.19
CA LEU A 361 -15.03 -1.05 45.37
C LEU A 361 -14.79 -2.01 46.54
N ASN A 362 -13.61 -1.94 47.14
CA ASN A 362 -13.35 -2.65 48.40
C ASN A 362 -14.38 -2.22 49.46
N GLU A 363 -14.71 -3.11 50.40
CA GLU A 363 -15.61 -2.78 51.53
C GLU A 363 -15.12 -1.55 52.35
N ASP A 364 -13.81 -1.28 52.30
CA ASP A 364 -13.14 -0.15 52.94
C ASP A 364 -13.00 1.09 52.03
N ALA A 365 -13.57 1.09 50.82
CA ALA A 365 -13.48 2.22 49.90
C ALA A 365 -14.13 3.47 50.50
N SER A 366 -13.35 4.54 50.64
CA SER A 366 -13.85 5.79 51.21
C SER A 366 -14.67 6.63 50.22
N LEU A 367 -14.68 6.27 48.94
CA LEU A 367 -15.30 7.01 47.84
C LEU A 367 -16.17 6.07 47.01
N THR A 368 -17.29 6.58 46.49
CA THR A 368 -18.03 5.91 45.41
C THR A 368 -17.36 6.14 44.06
N HIS A 369 -17.72 5.39 43.03
CA HIS A 369 -17.12 5.53 41.70
C HIS A 369 -17.31 6.92 41.09
N GLY A 370 -18.48 7.54 41.26
CA GLY A 370 -18.72 8.92 40.84
C GLY A 370 -17.80 9.91 41.55
N GLN A 371 -17.52 9.68 42.84
CA GLN A 371 -16.58 10.48 43.61
C GLN A 371 -15.13 10.26 43.18
N GLU A 372 -14.73 9.03 42.87
CA GLU A 372 -13.41 8.72 42.32
C GLU A 372 -13.22 9.37 40.94
N TRP A 373 -14.24 9.33 40.08
CA TRP A 373 -14.25 10.02 38.81
C TRP A 373 -14.04 11.53 39.00
N PHE A 374 -14.74 12.15 39.95
CA PHE A 374 -14.59 13.58 40.20
C PHE A 374 -13.21 13.94 40.81
N ALA A 375 -12.69 13.12 41.72
CA ALA A 375 -11.33 13.27 42.23
C ALA A 375 -10.29 13.16 41.10
N SER A 376 -10.49 12.24 40.15
CA SER A 376 -9.65 12.12 38.94
C SER A 376 -9.76 13.37 38.07
N LYS A 377 -10.96 13.91 37.85
CA LYS A 377 -11.19 15.19 37.15
C LYS A 377 -10.42 16.34 37.81
N LEU A 378 -10.49 16.47 39.14
CA LEU A 378 -9.71 17.48 39.87
C LEU A 378 -8.20 17.29 39.70
N SER A 379 -7.72 16.04 39.73
CA SER A 379 -6.31 15.73 39.51
C SER A 379 -5.84 16.15 38.10
N GLN A 380 -6.65 15.88 37.07
CA GLN A 380 -6.37 16.29 35.68
C GLN A 380 -6.35 17.81 35.51
N LEU A 381 -7.15 18.54 36.31
CA LEU A 381 -7.11 20.00 36.34
C LEU A 381 -5.85 20.56 37.03
N GLY A 382 -5.10 19.71 37.73
CA GLY A 382 -3.82 20.04 38.36
C GLY A 382 -3.85 20.02 39.89
N LEU A 383 -4.96 19.59 40.51
CA LEU A 383 -5.05 19.54 41.97
C LEU A 383 -4.16 18.41 42.52
N PRO A 384 -3.15 18.73 43.36
CA PRO A 384 -2.32 17.71 44.00
C PRO A 384 -3.10 17.01 45.11
N ALA A 385 -2.92 15.69 45.25
CA ALA A 385 -3.60 14.88 46.28
C ALA A 385 -5.13 15.00 46.22
N ALA A 386 -5.69 14.98 45.00
CA ALA A 386 -7.11 15.22 44.77
C ALA A 386 -8.01 14.20 45.49
N TRP A 387 -7.64 12.93 45.51
CA TRP A 387 -8.39 11.88 46.21
C TRP A 387 -8.43 12.09 47.73
N GLU A 388 -7.28 12.39 48.35
CA GLU A 388 -7.21 12.65 49.79
C GLU A 388 -7.98 13.91 50.18
N LEU A 389 -7.88 14.97 49.36
CA LEU A 389 -8.65 16.20 49.57
C LEU A 389 -10.15 15.97 49.42
N TYR A 390 -10.57 15.19 48.42
CA TYR A 390 -11.97 14.88 48.25
C TYR A 390 -12.52 14.12 49.47
N ALA A 391 -11.78 13.11 49.96
CA ALA A 391 -12.14 12.35 51.16
C ALA A 391 -12.22 13.20 52.44
N GLU A 392 -11.51 14.32 52.49
CA GLU A 392 -11.58 15.30 53.60
C GLU A 392 -12.74 16.32 53.45
N GLY A 393 -13.55 16.23 52.40
CA GLY A 393 -14.71 17.08 52.19
C GLY A 393 -14.50 18.26 51.23
N TYR A 394 -13.34 18.34 50.57
CA TYR A 394 -13.08 19.30 49.49
C TYR A 394 -13.71 18.81 48.18
N THR A 395 -15.05 18.72 48.18
CA THR A 395 -15.85 18.08 47.13
C THR A 395 -16.19 18.98 45.94
N THR A 396 -15.73 20.23 45.92
CA THR A 396 -16.06 21.23 44.88
C THR A 396 -14.82 22.07 44.60
N ILE A 397 -14.74 22.67 43.41
CA ILE A 397 -13.62 23.55 43.04
C ILE A 397 -13.52 24.71 44.02
N GLU A 398 -14.65 25.31 44.40
CA GLU A 398 -14.72 26.45 45.34
C GLU A 398 -14.08 26.09 46.68
N LYS A 399 -14.43 24.92 47.24
CA LYS A 399 -13.79 24.43 48.48
C LYS A 399 -12.29 24.19 48.28
N CYS A 400 -11.86 23.67 47.13
CA CYS A 400 -10.43 23.48 46.85
C CYS A 400 -9.67 24.82 46.76
N LEU A 401 -10.32 25.90 46.32
CA LEU A 401 -9.74 27.25 46.24
C LEU A 401 -9.53 27.90 47.62
N GLU A 402 -10.21 27.40 48.66
CA GLU A 402 -10.12 27.87 50.04
C GLU A 402 -8.94 27.24 50.82
N ILE A 403 -8.29 26.20 50.27
CA ILE A 403 -7.16 25.52 50.93
C ILE A 403 -5.98 26.49 51.10
N ASP A 404 -5.52 26.75 52.33
CA ASP A 404 -4.29 27.53 52.56
C ASP A 404 -3.06 26.71 52.15
N PRO A 405 -2.25 27.15 51.16
CA PRO A 405 -1.04 26.45 50.75
C PRO A 405 -0.03 26.25 51.89
N ASN A 406 -0.03 27.11 52.91
CA ASN A 406 0.87 27.00 54.07
C ASN A 406 0.39 25.96 55.09
N GLU A 407 -0.91 25.67 55.15
CA GLU A 407 -1.44 24.56 55.93
C GLU A 407 -1.34 23.24 55.16
N PHE A 408 -1.59 23.28 53.84
CA PHE A 408 -1.49 22.11 52.97
C PHE A 408 -0.11 21.43 53.03
N ILE A 409 0.98 22.20 53.02
CA ILE A 409 2.35 21.65 53.12
C ILE A 409 2.67 20.97 54.46
N LYS A 410 1.88 21.21 55.52
CA LYS A 410 2.09 20.55 56.81
C LYS A 410 1.59 19.10 56.82
N ARG A 411 0.84 18.69 55.80
CA ARG A 411 0.28 17.33 55.67
C ARG A 411 1.37 16.32 55.34
N ARG A 412 1.19 15.09 55.83
CA ARG A 412 2.13 13.99 55.57
C ARG A 412 2.22 13.71 54.06
N GLY A 413 3.44 13.68 53.53
CA GLY A 413 3.68 13.40 52.10
C GLY A 413 3.46 14.59 51.16
N ILE A 414 3.18 15.80 51.68
CA ILE A 414 3.08 17.02 50.89
C ILE A 414 4.38 17.82 51.02
N GLY A 415 5.16 17.86 49.94
CA GLY A 415 6.39 18.66 49.85
C GLY A 415 6.18 20.01 49.16
N PRO A 416 7.25 20.84 49.05
CA PRO A 416 7.21 22.14 48.39
C PRO A 416 6.66 22.10 46.95
N LYS A 417 6.93 21.02 46.21
CA LYS A 417 6.42 20.84 44.84
C LYS A 417 4.89 20.75 44.80
N LYS A 418 4.27 19.93 45.67
CA LYS A 418 2.81 19.80 45.74
C LYS A 418 2.16 21.09 46.25
N LYS A 419 2.81 21.83 47.16
CA LYS A 419 2.37 23.18 47.54
C LYS A 419 2.33 24.11 46.33
N GLN A 420 3.37 24.12 45.51
CA GLN A 420 3.42 24.95 44.31
C GLN A 420 2.33 24.57 43.31
N GLN A 421 2.09 23.28 43.10
CA GLN A 421 0.99 22.79 42.24
C GLN A 421 -0.39 23.26 42.72
N LEU A 422 -0.63 23.29 44.04
CA LEU A 422 -1.88 23.81 44.59
C LEU A 422 -2.02 25.32 44.29
N ILE A 423 -0.95 26.11 44.43
CA ILE A 423 -0.96 27.54 44.11
C ILE A 423 -1.29 27.74 42.62
N GLU A 424 -0.63 26.99 41.74
CA GLU A 424 -0.87 27.05 40.28
C GLU A 424 -2.31 26.67 39.93
N PHE A 425 -2.86 25.63 40.57
CA PHE A 425 -4.27 25.25 40.44
C PHE A 425 -5.19 26.40 40.88
N GLN A 426 -4.92 27.02 42.03
CA GLN A 426 -5.72 28.13 42.56
C GLN A 426 -5.67 29.38 41.68
N GLU A 427 -4.50 29.71 41.13
CA GLU A 427 -4.32 30.85 40.22
C GLU A 427 -5.05 30.62 38.88
N LYS A 428 -5.11 29.38 38.40
CA LYS A 428 -5.77 29.02 37.13
C LYS A 428 -7.31 29.04 37.23
N HIS A 429 -7.86 28.76 38.40
CA HIS A 429 -9.29 28.53 38.60
C HIS A 429 -10.00 29.64 39.43
N ARG A 430 -9.27 30.67 39.86
CA ARG A 430 -9.84 31.95 40.34
C ARG A 430 -10.10 32.89 39.16
#